data_AF-A0A2J2H6Y5-F1
#
_entry.id   AF-A0A2J2H6Y5-F1
#
_cell.length_a   1.000
_cell.length_b   1.000
_cell.length_c   1.000
_cell.angle_alpha   90.00
_cell.angle_beta   90.00
_cell.angle_gamma   90.00
#
_symmetry.space_group_name_H-M   'P 1'
#
loop_
_entity.id
_entity.type
_entity.pdbx_description
1 polymer ?
#
loop_
_entity_poly.entity_id
_entity_poly.type
_entity_poly.pdbx_seq_one_letter_code
_entity_poly.pdbx_strand_id
1 'polypeptide(L)'
;FKSAVAICVDKSVEVFTGVAEGSIAAEPRGSGGFGFDPIFVPAGHLKTFAEMSLEEKSALSHRGKAFRRLAEWLISRGPRPLEAGRPPSGKRP
;
A
#
# COMPACT_ATOMS: atom_id res chain seq x y z
N PHE A 1 -7.23 6.53 -9.07
CA PHE A 1 -5.82 6.41 -8.62
C PHE A 1 -5.33 4.96 -8.63
N LYS A 2 -4.04 4.74 -8.93
CA LYS A 2 -3.37 3.43 -8.89
C LYS A 2 -2.10 3.51 -8.05
N SER A 3 -1.84 2.49 -7.23
CA SER A 3 -0.60 2.31 -6.44
C SER A 3 0.10 1.04 -6.91
N ALA A 4 1.43 1.04 -6.83
CA ALA A 4 2.25 -0.16 -6.89
C ALA A 4 3.16 -0.19 -5.66
N VAL A 5 3.28 -1.34 -5.01
CA VAL A 5 4.16 -1.61 -3.87
C VAL A 5 5.03 -2.78 -4.26
N ALA A 6 6.35 -2.62 -4.18
CA ALA A 6 7.30 -3.69 -4.47
C ALA A 6 7.96 -4.17 -3.18
N ILE A 7 8.21 -5.47 -3.08
CA ILE A 7 9.02 -6.08 -2.02
C ILE A 7 10.10 -6.95 -2.65
N CYS A 8 11.31 -6.91 -2.10
CA CYS A 8 12.40 -7.81 -2.49
C CYS A 8 12.60 -8.85 -1.39
N VAL A 9 12.39 -10.13 -1.70
CA VAL A 9 12.59 -11.26 -0.78
C VAL A 9 13.30 -12.38 -1.52
N ASP A 10 14.31 -12.99 -0.90
CA ASP A 10 15.11 -14.08 -1.49
C ASP A 10 15.71 -13.73 -2.87
N LYS A 11 16.07 -12.46 -3.06
CA LYS A 11 16.54 -11.88 -4.34
C LYS A 11 15.48 -11.86 -5.47
N SER A 12 14.23 -12.20 -5.18
CA SER A 12 13.09 -11.98 -6.07
C SER A 12 12.38 -10.68 -5.72
N VAL A 13 11.85 -9.98 -6.74
CA VAL A 13 11.01 -8.79 -6.56
C VAL A 13 9.58 -9.13 -6.92
N GLU A 14 8.67 -8.93 -5.98
CA GLU A 14 7.23 -9.05 -6.19
C GLU A 14 6.58 -7.67 -6.17
N VAL A 15 5.63 -7.43 -7.06
CA VAL A 15 4.93 -6.15 -7.18
C VAL A 15 3.42 -6.33 -7.03
N PHE A 16 2.86 -5.61 -6.06
CA PHE A 16 1.45 -5.61 -5.74
C PHE A 16 0.84 -4.28 -6.14
N THR A 17 -0.27 -4.32 -6.88
CA THR A 17 -0.97 -3.10 -7.29
C THR A 17 -2.32 -2.98 -6.63
N GLY A 18 -2.79 -1.75 -6.48
CA GLY A 18 -4.14 -1.46 -6.01
C GLY A 18 -4.72 -0.27 -6.76
N VAL A 19 -6.03 -0.30 -7.00
CA VAL A 19 -6.75 0.73 -7.75
C VAL A 19 -7.94 1.22 -6.94
N ALA A 20 -8.09 2.55 -6.88
CA ALA A 20 -9.28 3.21 -6.40
C ALA A 20 -9.86 4.01 -7.56
N GLU A 21 -11.03 3.59 -8.03
CA GLU A 21 -11.85 4.33 -8.99
C GLU A 21 -12.62 5.42 -8.27
N GLY A 22 -13.05 6.43 -9.01
CA GLY A 22 -13.69 7.61 -8.45
C GLY A 22 -13.82 8.72 -9.47
N SER A 23 -14.31 9.86 -9.01
CA SER A 23 -14.49 11.08 -9.79
C SER A 23 -13.70 12.24 -9.18
N ILE A 24 -13.59 13.32 -9.94
CA ILE A 24 -13.00 14.57 -9.47
C ILE A 24 -14.13 15.51 -9.05
N ALA A 25 -14.05 16.03 -7.83
CA ALA A 25 -14.96 17.02 -7.31
C ALA A 25 -14.80 18.36 -8.04
N ALA A 26 -15.88 19.14 -8.12
CA ALA A 26 -15.84 20.49 -8.69
C ALA A 26 -14.97 21.46 -7.88
N GLU A 27 -14.93 21.29 -6.56
CA GLU A 27 -14.13 22.11 -5.64
C GLU A 27 -13.44 21.23 -4.58
N PRO A 28 -12.26 21.64 -4.09
CA PRO A 28 -11.55 20.90 -3.04
C PRO A 28 -12.31 20.96 -1.70
N ARG A 29 -12.39 19.82 -1.01
CA ARG A 29 -13.01 19.69 0.33
C ARG A 29 -12.17 18.81 1.24
N GLY A 30 -12.24 19.08 2.54
CA GLY A 30 -11.49 18.36 3.57
C GLY A 30 -10.07 18.88 3.77
N SER A 31 -9.47 18.53 4.91
CA SER A 31 -8.14 18.98 5.33
C SER A 31 -7.16 17.83 5.59
N GLY A 32 -7.64 16.58 5.52
CA GLY A 32 -6.82 15.39 5.73
C GLY A 32 -6.08 14.94 4.48
N GLY A 33 -5.16 13.99 4.66
CA GLY A 33 -4.45 13.39 3.54
C GLY A 33 -3.40 14.32 2.91
N PHE A 34 -3.15 14.13 1.61
CA PHE A 34 -2.16 14.87 0.83
C PHE A 34 -2.42 14.78 -0.68
N GLY A 35 -1.76 15.63 -1.46
CA GLY A 35 -1.86 15.61 -2.93
C GLY A 35 -3.29 15.89 -3.39
N PHE A 36 -3.86 14.99 -4.20
CA PHE A 36 -5.19 15.15 -4.81
C PHE A 36 -6.35 14.70 -3.92
N ASP A 37 -6.07 14.29 -2.67
CA ASP A 37 -7.12 13.85 -1.76
C ASP A 37 -8.28 14.85 -1.59
N PRO A 38 -8.05 16.19 -1.56
CA PRO A 38 -9.15 17.15 -1.45
C PRO A 38 -10.11 17.19 -2.63
N ILE A 39 -9.75 16.63 -3.79
CA ILE A 39 -10.61 16.65 -4.99
C ILE A 39 -11.01 15.26 -5.46
N PHE A 40 -10.46 14.19 -4.90
CA PHE A 40 -10.78 12.84 -5.35
C PHE A 40 -11.90 12.22 -4.50
N VAL A 41 -13.01 11.90 -5.15
CA VAL A 41 -14.16 11.23 -4.53
C VAL A 41 -14.13 9.75 -4.94
N PRO A 42 -13.88 8.79 -4.03
CA PRO A 42 -13.87 7.38 -4.38
C PRO A 42 -15.26 6.90 -4.81
N ALA A 43 -15.30 5.95 -5.74
CA ALA A 43 -16.54 5.42 -6.29
C ALA A 43 -17.48 4.91 -5.18
N GLY A 44 -18.76 5.28 -5.24
CA GLY A 44 -19.78 4.93 -4.25
C GLY A 44 -19.81 5.83 -3.00
N HIS A 45 -19.00 6.89 -2.94
CA HIS A 45 -18.99 7.84 -1.83
C HIS A 45 -19.25 9.28 -2.32
N LEU A 46 -19.60 10.16 -1.36
CA LEU A 46 -19.76 11.60 -1.60
C LEU A 46 -18.60 12.43 -1.02
N LYS A 47 -17.93 11.89 0.01
CA LYS A 47 -16.77 12.50 0.65
C LYS A 47 -15.54 12.40 -0.25
N THR A 48 -14.71 13.44 -0.29
CA THR A 48 -13.36 13.35 -0.86
C THR A 48 -12.47 12.52 0.07
N PHE A 49 -11.31 12.04 -0.42
CA PHE A 49 -10.37 11.35 0.46
C PHE A 49 -9.83 12.24 1.60
N ALA A 50 -9.81 13.56 1.44
CA ALA A 50 -9.38 14.49 2.50
C ALA A 50 -10.45 14.73 3.58
N GLU A 51 -11.71 14.38 3.30
CA GLU A 51 -12.82 14.41 4.27
C GLU A 51 -12.96 13.09 5.06
N MET A 52 -12.22 12.05 4.65
CA MET A 52 -12.25 10.73 5.29
C MET A 52 -11.22 10.63 6.41
N SER A 53 -11.56 9.85 7.45
CA SER A 53 -10.58 9.44 8.45
C SER A 53 -9.47 8.59 7.81
N LEU A 54 -8.34 8.47 8.52
CA LEU A 54 -7.23 7.62 8.05
C LEU A 54 -7.69 6.17 7.83
N GLU A 55 -8.57 5.66 8.69
CA GLU A 55 -9.09 4.30 8.63
C GLU A 55 -10.02 4.10 7.42
N GLU A 56 -11.01 5.00 7.24
CA GLU A 56 -11.92 4.99 6.10
C GLU A 56 -11.13 5.04 4.77
N LYS A 57 -10.17 5.96 4.68
CA LYS A 57 -9.31 6.09 3.51
C LYS A 57 -8.44 4.86 3.28
N SER A 58 -7.90 4.24 4.33
CA SER A 58 -7.07 3.02 4.21
C SER A 58 -7.88 1.83 3.69
N ALA A 59 -9.15 1.72 4.07
CA ALA A 59 -10.06 0.70 3.56
C ALA A 59 -10.34 0.86 2.05
N LEU A 60 -10.41 2.09 1.55
CA LEU A 60 -10.84 2.39 0.17
C LEU A 60 -9.68 2.65 -0.81
N SER A 61 -8.58 3.22 -0.33
CA SER A 61 -7.52 3.76 -1.18
C SER A 61 -6.78 2.69 -1.97
N HIS A 62 -6.32 3.11 -3.16
CA HIS A 62 -5.42 2.35 -4.03
C HIS A 62 -4.17 1.83 -3.29
N ARG A 63 -3.61 2.63 -2.38
CA ARG A 63 -2.45 2.23 -1.57
C ARG A 63 -2.81 1.17 -0.53
N GLY A 64 -3.91 1.36 0.21
CA GLY A 64 -4.40 0.37 1.16
C GLY A 64 -4.71 -0.97 0.50
N LYS A 65 -5.29 -0.97 -0.71
CA LYS A 65 -5.51 -2.18 -1.52
C LYS A 65 -4.21 -2.87 -1.92
N ALA A 66 -3.18 -2.12 -2.33
CA ALA A 66 -1.88 -2.69 -2.70
C ALA A 66 -1.19 -3.34 -1.48
N PHE A 67 -1.20 -2.68 -0.32
CA PHE A 67 -0.62 -3.23 0.90
C PHE A 67 -1.38 -4.44 1.44
N ARG A 68 -2.71 -4.47 1.33
CA ARG A 68 -3.49 -5.68 1.68
C ARG A 68 -3.09 -6.89 0.87
N ARG A 69 -2.93 -6.73 -0.45
CA ARG A 69 -2.44 -7.81 -1.33
C ARG A 69 -1.03 -8.27 -0.95
N LEU A 70 -0.14 -7.32 -0.62
CA LEU A 70 1.19 -7.67 -0.09
C LEU A 70 1.08 -8.45 1.24
N ALA A 71 0.22 -8.02 2.16
CA ALA A 71 0.04 -8.68 3.45
C ALA A 71 -0.54 -10.10 3.29
N GLU A 72 -1.57 -10.27 2.45
CA GLU A 72 -2.13 -11.56 2.06
C GLU A 72 -1.03 -12.48 1.50
N TRP A 73 -0.19 -11.96 0.60
CA TRP A 73 0.93 -12.72 0.06
C TRP A 73 1.95 -13.13 1.14
N LEU A 74 2.33 -12.21 2.04
CA LEU A 74 3.26 -12.51 3.14
C LEU A 74 2.71 -13.59 4.08
N ILE A 75 1.41 -13.50 4.43
CA ILE A 75 0.75 -14.48 5.29
C ILE A 75 0.69 -15.85 4.58
N SER A 76 0.40 -15.87 3.27
CA SER A 76 0.32 -17.12 2.49
C SER A 76 1.66 -17.84 2.35
N ARG A 77 2.79 -17.13 2.46
CA ARG A 77 4.14 -17.72 2.40
C ARG A 77 4.56 -18.45 3.68
N GLY A 78 3.89 -18.20 4.81
CA GLY A 78 4.29 -18.71 6.12
C GLY A 78 5.59 -18.09 6.66
N PRO A 79 5.92 -18.30 7.94
CA PRO A 79 7.18 -17.86 8.50
C PRO A 79 8.35 -18.60 7.83
N ARG A 80 9.37 -17.86 7.37
CA ARG A 80 10.64 -18.50 7.05
C ARG A 80 11.26 -19.03 8.34
N PRO A 81 11.90 -20.20 8.34
CA PRO A 81 12.84 -20.55 9.40
C PRO A 81 13.84 -19.40 9.56
N LEU A 82 14.07 -18.97 10.81
CA LEU A 82 15.18 -18.07 11.10
C LEU A 82 16.45 -18.79 10.66
N GLU A 83 17.05 -18.35 9.55
CA GLU A 83 18.34 -18.87 9.09
C GLU A 83 19.33 -18.80 10.25
N ALA A 84 19.79 -19.96 10.72
CA ALA A 84 20.82 -20.05 11.73
C ALA A 84 22.04 -19.24 11.26
N GLY A 85 22.54 -18.37 12.14
CA GLY A 85 23.47 -17.28 11.86
C GLY A 85 24.43 -17.50 10.71
N ARG A 86 24.50 -16.50 9.81
CA ARG A 86 25.61 -16.35 8.88
C ARG A 86 26.91 -16.41 9.69
N PRO A 87 27.81 -17.39 9.47
CA PRO A 87 29.10 -17.39 10.16
C PRO A 87 29.87 -16.13 9.75
N PRO A 88 30.64 -15.51 10.67
CA PRO A 88 31.43 -14.33 10.33
C PRO A 88 32.37 -14.68 9.17
N SER A 89 32.41 -13.79 8.18
CA SER A 89 33.26 -13.95 7.00
C SER A 89 34.71 -14.08 7.43
N GLY A 90 35.24 -15.30 7.40
CA GLY A 90 36.67 -15.55 7.51
C GLY A 90 37.39 -14.81 6.40
N LYS A 91 38.36 -13.97 6.75
CA LYS A 91 39.30 -13.37 5.81
C LYS A 91 40.00 -14.52 5.08
N ARG A 92 39.94 -14.53 3.75
CA ARG A 92 40.78 -15.40 2.90
C ARG A 92 42.25 -14.92 2.99
N PRO A 93 43.22 -15.85 2.87
CA PRO A 93 44.65 -15.59 3.09
C PRO A 93 45.22 -14.53 2.14
#